data_AF-A0A7V2LJB8-F1
#
_entry.id   AF-A0A7V2LJB8-F1
#
_cell.length_a   1.000
_cell.length_b   1.000
_cell.length_c   1.000
_cell.angle_alpha   90.00
_cell.angle_beta   90.00
_cell.angle_gamma   90.00
#
_symmetry.space_group_name_H-M   'P 1'
#
loop_
_entity.id
_entity.type
_entity.pdbx_description
1 polymer ?
#
loop_
_entity_poly.entity_id
_entity_poly.type
_entity_poly.pdbx_seq_one_letter_code
_entity_poly.pdbx_strand_id
1 'polypeptide(L)'
;MKNNTKLGAILAVAGIVAGLLTFYLLALTYHPVIDSHLAVGRPDEANTVRVVYPLLGWLGVAAGALCGSVLFGFLKKQPWSWFWGVVAGTVLLLSGFFPMIPAADGGVPPVTGIVFGLAAVLWLGMLLVGGVNRKIIVLLFVAGLAYVLTFINGVAPISRYQTTEGFWNGYFAIAQQVNWWGAAAWAVFSFSVLKQKSWAVAVGVFAALMSMIAGYPMAIHHMQTANRFSMFLPGPMMSTIMLIIILLPGVQDLLATWQDE
;
A
#
# COMPACT_ATOMS: atom_id res chain seq x y z
N MET A 1 13.51 -18.69 -8.33
CA MET A 1 12.69 -19.55 -7.45
C MET A 1 13.55 -20.66 -6.87
N LYS A 2 13.62 -20.82 -5.55
CA LYS A 2 14.41 -21.89 -4.90
C LYS A 2 13.70 -23.26 -4.88
N ASN A 3 13.02 -23.61 -5.98
CA ASN A 3 12.25 -24.85 -6.15
C ASN A 3 11.20 -25.17 -5.07
N ASN A 4 10.83 -24.21 -4.21
CA ASN A 4 9.91 -24.42 -3.08
C ASN A 4 8.44 -24.20 -3.49
N THR A 5 7.98 -24.99 -4.45
CA THR A 5 6.65 -24.87 -5.06
C THR A 5 5.51 -25.27 -4.11
N LYS A 6 5.75 -26.20 -3.19
CA LYS A 6 4.77 -26.61 -2.17
C LYS A 6 4.45 -25.49 -1.20
N LEU A 7 5.47 -24.80 -0.66
CA LEU A 7 5.25 -23.66 0.22
C LEU A 7 4.53 -22.53 -0.53
N GLY A 8 4.93 -22.24 -1.77
CA GLY A 8 4.26 -21.26 -2.62
C GLY A 8 2.77 -21.56 -2.81
N ALA A 9 2.40 -22.83 -3.04
CA ALA A 9 1.01 -23.24 -3.15
C ALA A 9 0.22 -23.04 -1.83
N ILE A 10 0.79 -23.38 -0.68
CA ILE A 10 0.16 -23.17 0.64
C ILE A 10 -0.08 -21.68 0.88
N LEU A 11 0.93 -20.85 0.61
CA LEU A 11 0.82 -19.40 0.74
C LEU A 11 -0.26 -18.83 -0.20
N ALA A 12 -0.36 -19.34 -1.43
CA ALA A 12 -1.40 -18.94 -2.37
C ALA A 12 -2.81 -19.24 -1.84
N VAL A 13 -3.02 -20.38 -1.16
CA VAL A 13 -4.30 -20.68 -0.49
C VAL A 13 -4.61 -19.65 0.61
N ALA A 14 -3.61 -19.28 1.43
CA ALA A 14 -3.79 -18.23 2.44
C ALA A 14 -4.19 -16.89 1.79
N GLY A 15 -3.63 -16.56 0.62
CA GLY A 15 -4.00 -15.38 -0.15
C GLY A 15 -5.44 -15.41 -0.69
N ILE A 16 -5.92 -16.57 -1.16
CA ILE A 16 -7.32 -16.75 -1.56
C ILE A 16 -8.25 -16.49 -0.37
N VAL A 17 -7.93 -17.08 0.80
CA VAL A 17 -8.68 -16.87 2.04
C VAL A 17 -8.68 -15.40 2.44
N ALA A 18 -7.52 -14.72 2.36
CA ALA A 18 -7.42 -13.29 2.66
C ALA A 18 -8.29 -12.43 1.72
N GLY A 19 -8.35 -12.76 0.42
CA GLY A 19 -9.24 -12.06 -0.52
C GLY A 19 -10.73 -12.28 -0.24
N LEU A 20 -11.13 -13.50 0.11
CA LEU A 20 -12.51 -13.80 0.53
C LEU A 20 -12.88 -13.06 1.82
N LEU A 21 -11.97 -13.07 2.81
CA LEU A 21 -12.15 -12.29 4.04
C LEU A 21 -12.21 -10.79 3.75
N THR A 22 -11.44 -10.28 2.80
CA THR A 22 -11.52 -8.86 2.40
C THR A 22 -12.93 -8.52 1.93
N PHE A 23 -13.51 -9.33 1.04
CA PHE A 23 -14.88 -9.12 0.57
C PHE A 23 -15.88 -9.12 1.72
N TYR A 24 -15.86 -10.18 2.53
CA TYR A 24 -16.82 -10.36 3.61
C TYR A 24 -16.70 -9.27 4.68
N LEU A 25 -15.49 -9.01 5.17
CA LEU A 25 -15.27 -8.08 6.27
C LEU A 25 -15.52 -6.63 5.87
N LEU A 26 -15.17 -6.22 4.64
CA LEU A 26 -15.49 -4.87 4.18
C LEU A 26 -16.99 -4.69 3.94
N ALA A 27 -17.68 -5.69 3.42
CA ALA A 27 -19.13 -5.65 3.33
C ALA A 27 -19.79 -5.57 4.72
N LEU A 28 -19.27 -6.34 5.68
CA LEU A 28 -19.74 -6.37 7.06
C LEU A 28 -19.57 -5.02 7.77
N THR A 29 -18.42 -4.35 7.59
CA THR A 29 -18.12 -3.09 8.30
C THR A 29 -18.48 -1.83 7.53
N TYR A 30 -18.89 -1.92 6.26
CA TYR A 30 -19.15 -0.74 5.41
C TYR A 30 -20.12 0.25 6.05
N HIS A 31 -21.34 -0.19 6.36
CA HIS A 31 -22.34 0.68 6.99
C HIS A 31 -22.00 1.02 8.44
N PRO A 32 -21.62 0.07 9.32
CA PRO A 32 -21.24 0.39 10.69
C PRO A 32 -20.20 1.51 10.82
N VAL A 33 -19.17 1.51 9.95
CA VAL A 33 -18.12 2.55 9.97
C VAL A 33 -18.64 3.87 9.40
N ILE A 34 -19.47 3.85 8.36
CA ILE A 34 -20.12 5.07 7.86
C ILE A 34 -20.99 5.70 8.95
N ASP A 35 -21.82 4.89 9.61
CA ASP A 35 -22.79 5.35 10.60
C ASP A 35 -22.10 5.90 11.85
N SER A 36 -20.97 5.31 12.27
CA SER A 36 -20.19 5.84 13.40
C SER A 36 -19.68 7.26 13.15
N HIS A 37 -19.24 7.55 11.93
CA HIS A 37 -18.75 8.89 11.55
C HIS A 37 -19.88 9.90 11.38
N LEU A 38 -21.02 9.47 10.81
CA LEU A 38 -22.21 10.31 10.72
C LEU A 38 -22.76 10.69 12.10
N ALA A 39 -22.75 9.75 13.06
CA ALA A 39 -23.24 9.98 14.41
C ALA A 39 -22.47 11.07 15.17
N VAL A 40 -21.19 11.30 14.84
CA VAL A 40 -20.36 12.36 15.42
C VAL A 40 -20.25 13.61 14.54
N GLY A 41 -21.09 13.72 13.51
CA GLY A 41 -21.13 14.88 12.63
C GLY A 41 -19.93 15.00 11.68
N ARG A 42 -19.32 13.87 11.28
CA ARG A 42 -18.21 13.79 10.31
C ARG A 42 -18.65 13.17 8.97
N PRO A 43 -19.57 13.81 8.21
CA PRO A 43 -20.01 13.29 6.92
C PRO A 43 -18.89 13.23 5.87
N ASP A 44 -17.85 14.05 6.02
CA ASP A 44 -16.63 14.09 5.20
C ASP A 44 -15.79 12.81 5.35
N GLU A 45 -15.65 12.29 6.57
CA GLU A 45 -14.97 11.01 6.86
C GLU A 45 -15.85 9.83 6.43
N ALA A 46 -17.17 9.89 6.65
CA ALA A 46 -18.11 8.91 6.13
C ALA A 46 -18.06 8.79 4.59
N ASN A 47 -17.96 9.93 3.88
CA ASN A 47 -17.79 9.94 2.43
C ASN A 47 -16.43 9.38 1.99
N THR A 48 -15.38 9.62 2.77
CA THR A 48 -14.08 8.96 2.54
C THR A 48 -14.22 7.45 2.57
N VAL A 49 -14.92 6.89 3.56
CA VAL A 49 -15.20 5.44 3.66
C VAL A 49 -16.01 4.96 2.45
N ARG A 50 -17.05 5.70 2.04
CA ARG A 50 -17.88 5.36 0.88
C ARG A 50 -17.09 5.21 -0.41
N VAL A 51 -15.99 5.94 -0.57
CA VAL A 51 -15.11 5.86 -1.75
C VAL A 51 -14.02 4.81 -1.57
N VAL A 52 -13.36 4.79 -0.42
CA VAL A 52 -12.12 4.03 -0.24
C VAL A 52 -12.39 2.56 0.09
N TYR A 53 -13.46 2.23 0.81
CA TYR A 53 -13.79 0.83 1.10
C TYR A 53 -14.10 0.05 -0.19
N PRO A 54 -14.95 0.54 -1.12
CA PRO A 54 -15.17 -0.15 -2.38
C PRO A 54 -13.89 -0.28 -3.20
N LEU A 55 -13.05 0.77 -3.26
CA LEU A 55 -11.75 0.73 -3.93
C LEU A 55 -10.86 -0.40 -3.39
N LEU A 56 -10.70 -0.49 -2.08
CA LEU A 56 -9.88 -1.52 -1.45
C LEU A 56 -10.54 -2.91 -1.50
N GLY A 57 -11.87 -2.95 -1.48
CA GLY A 57 -12.64 -4.18 -1.62
C GLY A 57 -12.39 -4.86 -2.97
N TRP A 58 -12.52 -4.13 -4.08
CA TRP A 58 -12.26 -4.75 -5.38
C TRP A 58 -10.78 -5.11 -5.57
N LEU A 59 -9.85 -4.26 -5.10
CA LEU A 59 -8.41 -4.54 -5.17
C LEU A 59 -8.04 -5.80 -4.38
N GLY A 60 -8.51 -5.92 -3.14
CA GLY A 60 -8.22 -7.08 -2.29
C GLY A 60 -8.87 -8.37 -2.82
N VAL A 61 -10.11 -8.29 -3.33
CA VAL A 61 -10.77 -9.45 -3.95
C VAL A 61 -10.06 -9.86 -5.24
N ALA A 62 -9.67 -8.91 -6.09
CA ALA A 62 -8.89 -9.18 -7.29
C ALA A 62 -7.54 -9.80 -6.94
N ALA A 63 -6.88 -9.36 -5.87
CA ALA A 63 -5.65 -9.97 -5.39
C ALA A 63 -5.87 -11.41 -4.87
N GLY A 64 -6.99 -11.68 -4.19
CA GLY A 64 -7.39 -13.04 -3.81
C GLY A 64 -7.62 -13.95 -5.02
N ALA A 65 -8.30 -13.44 -6.05
CA ALA A 65 -8.50 -14.15 -7.31
C ALA A 65 -7.16 -14.40 -8.04
N LEU A 66 -6.25 -13.41 -8.03
CA LEU A 66 -4.89 -13.55 -8.52
C LEU A 66 -4.13 -14.65 -7.76
N CYS A 67 -4.33 -14.78 -6.45
CA CYS A 67 -3.78 -15.91 -5.69
C CYS A 67 -4.31 -17.28 -6.17
N GLY A 68 -5.53 -17.35 -6.72
CA GLY A 68 -6.03 -18.54 -7.43
C GLY A 68 -5.17 -18.89 -8.65
N SER A 69 -4.84 -17.90 -9.48
CA SER A 69 -3.92 -18.09 -10.61
C SER A 69 -2.51 -18.46 -10.14
N VAL A 70 -2.02 -17.84 -9.07
CA VAL A 70 -0.72 -18.15 -8.46
C VAL A 70 -0.67 -19.59 -7.94
N LEU A 71 -1.74 -20.08 -7.30
CA LEU A 71 -1.87 -21.46 -6.86
C LEU A 71 -1.76 -22.42 -8.05
N PHE A 72 -2.53 -22.17 -9.12
CA PHE A 72 -2.43 -22.95 -10.35
C PHE A 72 -0.98 -22.95 -10.89
N GLY A 73 -0.35 -21.79 -10.92
CA GLY A 73 1.04 -21.65 -11.35
C GLY A 73 2.01 -22.49 -10.52
N PHE A 74 1.91 -22.46 -9.18
CA PHE A 74 2.76 -23.29 -8.32
C PHE A 74 2.51 -24.79 -8.48
N LEU A 75 1.25 -25.22 -8.61
CA LEU A 75 0.90 -26.62 -8.87
C LEU A 75 1.46 -27.11 -10.21
N LYS A 76 1.55 -26.22 -11.21
CA LYS A 76 2.15 -26.48 -12.52
C LYS A 76 3.63 -26.08 -12.59
N LYS A 77 4.27 -25.79 -11.46
CA LYS A 77 5.69 -25.41 -11.32
C LYS A 77 6.11 -24.24 -12.23
N GLN A 78 5.21 -23.30 -12.46
CA GLN A 78 5.42 -22.16 -13.34
C GLN A 78 6.18 -21.04 -12.62
N PRO A 79 7.22 -20.44 -13.23
CA PRO A 79 8.08 -19.45 -12.58
C PRO A 79 7.41 -18.09 -12.34
N TRP A 80 6.40 -17.73 -13.12
CA TRP A 80 5.67 -16.47 -12.95
C TRP A 80 4.83 -16.43 -11.66
N SER A 81 4.47 -17.59 -11.11
CA SER A 81 3.60 -17.72 -9.93
C SER A 81 4.14 -16.97 -8.72
N TRP A 82 5.45 -17.07 -8.50
CA TRP A 82 6.14 -16.37 -7.42
C TRP A 82 5.92 -14.86 -7.47
N PHE A 83 6.21 -14.24 -8.61
CA PHE A 83 6.13 -12.78 -8.74
C PHE A 83 4.70 -12.28 -8.52
N TRP A 84 3.72 -12.94 -9.14
CA TRP A 84 2.32 -12.57 -8.96
C TRP A 84 1.81 -12.86 -7.54
N GLY A 85 2.40 -13.82 -6.83
CA GLY A 85 2.17 -14.03 -5.41
C GLY A 85 2.64 -12.85 -4.56
N VAL A 86 3.80 -12.27 -4.87
CA VAL A 86 4.28 -11.05 -4.20
C VAL A 86 3.36 -9.86 -4.51
N VAL A 87 2.95 -9.68 -5.78
CA VAL A 87 2.01 -8.62 -6.18
C VAL A 87 0.69 -8.73 -5.41
N ALA A 88 0.11 -9.93 -5.36
CA ALA A 88 -1.12 -10.17 -4.61
C ALA A 88 -0.96 -9.87 -3.11
N GLY A 89 0.16 -10.30 -2.51
CA GLY A 89 0.50 -9.98 -1.12
C GLY A 89 0.58 -8.47 -0.85
N THR A 90 1.22 -7.71 -1.73
CA THR A 90 1.32 -6.24 -1.61
C THR A 90 -0.06 -5.57 -1.64
N VAL A 91 -0.94 -5.99 -2.54
CA VAL A 91 -2.30 -5.43 -2.65
C VAL A 91 -3.16 -5.80 -1.46
N LEU A 92 -3.07 -7.06 -0.98
CA LEU A 92 -3.79 -7.52 0.21
C LEU A 92 -3.30 -6.83 1.49
N LEU A 93 -2.00 -6.52 1.60
CA LEU A 93 -1.45 -5.74 2.71
C LEU A 93 -2.13 -4.36 2.77
N LEU A 94 -2.23 -3.64 1.65
CA LEU A 94 -2.92 -2.36 1.62
C LEU A 94 -4.41 -2.50 1.96
N SER A 95 -5.08 -3.49 1.35
CA SER A 95 -6.52 -3.71 1.48
C SER A 95 -6.91 -4.17 2.89
N GLY A 96 -6.04 -4.88 3.59
CA GLY A 96 -6.24 -5.26 4.99
C GLY A 96 -5.92 -4.12 5.97
N PHE A 97 -4.87 -3.34 5.67
CA PHE A 97 -4.37 -2.32 6.59
C PHE A 97 -5.28 -1.10 6.68
N PHE A 98 -5.54 -0.44 5.55
CA PHE A 98 -6.19 0.86 5.57
C PHE A 98 -7.59 0.85 6.23
N PRO A 99 -8.48 -0.13 5.95
CA PRO A 99 -9.82 -0.15 6.52
C PRO A 99 -9.87 -0.26 8.05
N MET A 100 -8.79 -0.72 8.69
CA MET A 100 -8.67 -0.74 10.15
C MET A 100 -8.70 0.68 10.74
N ILE A 101 -8.16 1.67 10.02
CA ILE A 101 -8.01 3.04 10.51
C ILE A 101 -9.37 3.70 10.76
N PRO A 102 -10.26 3.88 9.76
CA PRO A 102 -11.56 4.50 9.99
C PRO A 102 -12.47 3.66 10.87
N ALA A 103 -12.28 2.34 10.92
CA ALA A 103 -13.01 1.48 11.86
C ALA A 103 -12.61 1.78 13.30
N ALA A 104 -11.31 1.74 13.62
CA ALA A 104 -10.81 2.02 14.96
C ALA A 104 -11.12 3.46 15.42
N ASP A 105 -10.99 4.43 14.51
CA ASP A 105 -11.32 5.84 14.78
C ASP A 105 -12.82 6.03 15.09
N GLY A 106 -13.70 5.30 14.37
CA GLY A 106 -15.14 5.26 14.63
C GLY A 106 -15.58 4.37 15.80
N GLY A 107 -14.66 3.75 16.54
CA GLY A 107 -14.98 2.82 17.62
C GLY A 107 -15.55 1.47 17.16
N VAL A 108 -15.46 1.16 15.85
CA VAL A 108 -15.84 -0.12 15.25
C VAL A 108 -14.65 -1.08 15.31
N PRO A 109 -14.85 -2.38 15.64
CA PRO A 109 -13.76 -3.34 15.67
C PRO A 109 -12.97 -3.42 14.33
N PRO A 110 -11.63 -3.28 14.33
CA PRO A 110 -10.80 -3.27 13.12
C PRO A 110 -10.54 -4.69 12.59
N VAL A 111 -11.60 -5.41 12.22
CA VAL A 111 -11.57 -6.84 11.87
C VAL A 111 -10.72 -7.17 10.63
N THR A 112 -10.46 -6.21 9.74
CA THR A 112 -9.60 -6.41 8.57
C THR A 112 -8.12 -6.62 8.92
N GLY A 113 -7.73 -6.47 10.19
CA GLY A 113 -6.39 -6.82 10.65
C GLY A 113 -6.02 -8.30 10.42
N ILE A 114 -7.01 -9.20 10.36
CA ILE A 114 -6.79 -10.60 9.98
C ILE A 114 -6.31 -10.70 8.53
N VAL A 115 -6.91 -9.93 7.61
CA VAL A 115 -6.48 -9.86 6.21
C VAL A 115 -5.04 -9.36 6.13
N PHE A 116 -4.72 -8.29 6.86
CA PHE A 116 -3.36 -7.74 6.92
C PHE A 116 -2.33 -8.77 7.40
N GLY A 117 -2.64 -9.50 8.48
CA GLY A 117 -1.76 -10.54 9.02
C GLY A 117 -1.51 -11.67 8.01
N LEU A 118 -2.56 -12.19 7.37
CA LEU A 118 -2.44 -13.20 6.33
C LEU A 118 -1.63 -12.68 5.13
N ALA A 119 -1.87 -11.44 4.72
CA ALA A 119 -1.14 -10.79 3.63
C ALA A 119 0.34 -10.60 3.95
N ALA A 120 0.69 -10.28 5.20
CA ALA A 120 2.09 -10.17 5.64
C ALA A 120 2.81 -11.52 5.58
N VAL A 121 2.16 -12.59 6.03
CA VAL A 121 2.67 -13.97 5.91
C VAL A 121 2.86 -14.35 4.45
N LEU A 122 1.86 -14.07 3.60
CA LEU A 122 1.93 -14.30 2.16
C LEU A 122 3.10 -13.54 1.53
N TRP A 123 3.20 -12.23 1.77
CA TRP A 123 4.21 -11.36 1.14
C TRP A 123 5.63 -11.78 1.55
N LEU A 124 5.91 -11.91 2.85
CA LEU A 124 7.21 -12.36 3.34
C LEU A 124 7.53 -13.78 2.86
N GLY A 125 6.56 -14.69 2.94
CA GLY A 125 6.70 -16.07 2.48
C GLY A 125 7.06 -16.15 0.99
N MET A 126 6.41 -15.34 0.14
CA MET A 126 6.71 -15.30 -1.28
C MET A 126 8.11 -14.78 -1.56
N LEU A 127 8.61 -13.77 -0.83
CA LEU A 127 10.00 -13.31 -0.96
C LEU A 127 11.01 -14.42 -0.61
N LEU A 128 10.72 -15.20 0.43
CA LEU A 128 11.54 -16.36 0.81
C LEU A 128 11.51 -17.47 -0.24
N VAL A 129 10.33 -17.79 -0.80
CA VAL A 129 10.17 -18.75 -1.90
C VAL A 129 10.93 -18.30 -3.16
N GLY A 130 10.93 -17.00 -3.43
CA GLY A 130 11.69 -16.36 -4.50
C GLY A 130 13.20 -16.51 -4.34
N GLY A 131 13.67 -16.53 -3.09
CA GLY A 131 15.08 -16.52 -2.74
C GLY A 131 15.67 -15.12 -2.70
N VAL A 132 14.85 -14.10 -2.48
CA VAL A 132 15.26 -12.68 -2.51
C VAL A 132 16.31 -12.40 -1.43
N ASN A 133 17.34 -11.63 -1.78
CA ASN A 133 18.39 -11.23 -0.85
C ASN A 133 17.81 -10.47 0.37
N ARG A 134 18.27 -10.77 1.59
CA ARG A 134 17.75 -10.17 2.83
C ARG A 134 17.83 -8.64 2.83
N LYS A 135 18.91 -8.05 2.28
CA LYS A 135 19.06 -6.60 2.19
C LYS A 135 18.02 -6.00 1.24
N ILE A 136 17.69 -6.69 0.16
CA ILE A 136 16.61 -6.31 -0.76
C ILE A 136 15.25 -6.42 -0.07
N ILE A 137 15.00 -7.48 0.71
CA ILE A 137 13.75 -7.59 1.50
C ILE A 137 13.59 -6.40 2.44
N VAL A 138 14.65 -6.00 3.16
CA VAL A 138 14.62 -4.83 4.04
C VAL A 138 14.35 -3.55 3.26
N LEU A 139 15.05 -3.33 2.14
CA LEU A 139 14.81 -2.18 1.27
C LEU A 139 13.35 -2.10 0.80
N LEU A 140 12.79 -3.22 0.35
CA LEU A 140 11.41 -3.32 -0.11
C LEU A 140 10.40 -3.14 1.02
N PHE A 141 10.72 -3.60 2.23
CA PHE A 141 9.88 -3.36 3.40
C PHE A 141 9.78 -1.86 3.72
N VAL A 142 10.93 -1.16 3.74
CA VAL A 142 10.97 0.28 4.00
C VAL A 142 10.31 1.07 2.85
N ALA A 143 10.50 0.65 1.60
CA ALA A 143 9.76 1.19 0.46
C ALA A 143 8.24 0.93 0.56
N GLY A 144 7.85 -0.21 1.12
CA GLY A 144 6.46 -0.55 1.45
C GLY A 144 5.84 0.40 2.47
N LEU A 145 6.62 0.90 3.44
CA LEU A 145 6.16 1.96 4.35
C LEU A 145 5.92 3.27 3.60
N ALA A 146 6.84 3.67 2.71
CA ALA A 146 6.65 4.85 1.88
C ALA A 146 5.42 4.72 0.97
N TYR A 147 5.19 3.54 0.40
CA TYR A 147 3.98 3.20 -0.36
C TYR A 147 2.71 3.42 0.45
N VAL A 148 2.58 2.78 1.62
CA VAL A 148 1.36 2.84 2.44
C VAL A 148 1.12 4.26 2.96
N LEU A 149 2.15 4.94 3.46
CA LEU A 149 2.01 6.31 3.96
C LEU A 149 1.66 7.29 2.85
N THR A 150 2.20 7.10 1.63
CA THR A 150 1.82 7.90 0.46
C THR A 150 0.37 7.62 0.05
N PHE A 151 -0.09 6.37 0.14
CA PHE A 151 -1.50 6.04 -0.12
C PHE A 151 -2.44 6.71 0.89
N ILE A 152 -2.11 6.68 2.19
CA ILE A 152 -2.87 7.36 3.26
C ILE A 152 -2.93 8.86 2.99
N ASN A 153 -1.84 9.47 2.53
CA ASN A 153 -1.81 10.86 2.09
C ASN A 153 -2.68 11.15 0.86
N GLY A 154 -3.03 10.14 0.08
CA GLY A 154 -4.07 10.27 -0.95
C GLY A 154 -5.48 10.05 -0.38
N VAL A 155 -5.66 9.29 0.70
CA VAL A 155 -6.99 9.14 1.28
C VAL A 155 -7.40 10.36 2.12
N ALA A 156 -6.53 10.84 3.00
CA ALA A 156 -6.84 11.91 3.94
C ALA A 156 -7.34 13.24 3.30
N PRO A 157 -6.91 13.64 2.08
CA PRO A 157 -7.46 14.83 1.42
C PRO A 157 -8.92 14.70 1.00
N ILE A 158 -9.46 13.47 0.89
CA ILE A 158 -10.86 13.24 0.49
C ILE A 158 -11.82 13.94 1.44
N SER A 159 -11.59 13.88 2.75
CA SER A 159 -12.39 14.63 3.71
C SER A 159 -12.10 16.13 3.69
N ARG A 160 -10.85 16.53 3.38
CA ARG A 160 -10.44 17.94 3.37
C ARG A 160 -11.01 18.74 2.22
N TYR A 161 -11.02 18.24 0.98
CA TYR A 161 -11.65 19.00 -0.11
C TYR A 161 -13.18 18.99 -0.04
N GLN A 162 -13.80 18.30 0.93
CA GLN A 162 -15.23 18.44 1.23
C GLN A 162 -15.51 19.53 2.28
N THR A 163 -14.50 19.95 3.03
CA THR A 163 -14.62 20.83 4.21
C THR A 163 -13.80 22.11 4.12
N THR A 164 -13.04 22.29 3.04
CA THR A 164 -12.22 23.48 2.78
C THR A 164 -12.72 24.22 1.54
N GLU A 165 -12.41 25.50 1.42
CA GLU A 165 -12.80 26.34 0.29
C GLU A 165 -11.58 26.99 -0.39
N GLY A 166 -11.81 27.61 -1.56
CA GLY A 166 -10.81 28.37 -2.28
C GLY A 166 -9.67 27.52 -2.84
N PHE A 167 -8.46 28.09 -2.86
CA PHE A 167 -7.28 27.42 -3.44
C PHE A 167 -6.99 26.05 -2.80
N TRP A 168 -7.08 25.96 -1.47
CA TRP A 168 -6.73 24.75 -0.74
C TRP A 168 -7.69 23.59 -1.01
N ASN A 169 -8.96 23.88 -1.27
CA ASN A 169 -9.92 22.89 -1.75
C ASN A 169 -9.41 22.19 -3.02
N GLY A 170 -9.10 22.99 -4.05
CA GLY A 170 -8.58 22.49 -5.32
C GLY A 170 -7.23 21.79 -5.15
N TYR A 171 -6.37 22.31 -4.28
CA TYR A 171 -5.10 21.67 -3.96
C TYR A 171 -5.29 20.28 -3.34
N PHE A 172 -6.17 20.12 -2.33
CA PHE A 172 -6.46 18.82 -1.73
C PHE A 172 -7.03 17.82 -2.75
N ALA A 173 -7.90 18.27 -3.66
CA ALA A 173 -8.45 17.42 -4.72
C ALA A 173 -7.37 16.92 -5.69
N ILE A 174 -6.44 17.78 -6.11
CA ILE A 174 -5.33 17.40 -7.00
C ILE A 174 -4.29 16.55 -6.26
N ALA A 175 -3.90 16.98 -5.06
CA ALA A 175 -2.90 16.31 -4.23
C ALA A 175 -3.32 14.88 -3.87
N GLN A 176 -4.62 14.62 -3.72
CA GLN A 176 -5.17 13.27 -3.57
C GLN A 176 -4.69 12.34 -4.69
N GLN A 177 -4.88 12.76 -5.94
CA GLN A 177 -4.55 11.97 -7.12
C GLN A 177 -3.03 11.81 -7.27
N VAL A 178 -2.28 12.88 -7.06
CA VAL A 178 -0.80 12.86 -7.12
C VAL A 178 -0.23 11.88 -6.09
N ASN A 179 -0.75 11.86 -4.87
CA ASN A 179 -0.34 10.89 -3.86
C ASN A 179 -0.70 9.45 -4.25
N TRP A 180 -1.90 9.17 -4.78
CA TRP A 180 -2.22 7.81 -5.25
C TRP A 180 -1.33 7.36 -6.42
N TRP A 181 -0.95 8.27 -7.31
CA TRP A 181 0.07 8.00 -8.33
C TRP A 181 1.45 7.73 -7.72
N GLY A 182 1.87 8.50 -6.72
CA GLY A 182 3.10 8.24 -5.97
C GLY A 182 3.09 6.88 -5.28
N ALA A 183 1.96 6.48 -4.68
CA ALA A 183 1.79 5.16 -4.08
C ALA A 183 1.88 4.04 -5.14
N ALA A 184 1.20 4.20 -6.28
CA ALA A 184 1.32 3.26 -7.39
C ALA A 184 2.77 3.15 -7.88
N ALA A 185 3.49 4.28 -7.99
CA ALA A 185 4.90 4.30 -8.37
C ALA A 185 5.80 3.59 -7.34
N TRP A 186 5.52 3.70 -6.03
CA TRP A 186 6.25 2.94 -5.00
C TRP A 186 6.01 1.42 -5.11
N ALA A 187 4.80 1.00 -5.45
CA ALA A 187 4.51 -0.40 -5.73
C ALA A 187 5.27 -0.88 -6.98
N VAL A 188 5.26 -0.09 -8.06
CA VAL A 188 6.03 -0.41 -9.28
C VAL A 188 7.53 -0.45 -9.00
N PHE A 189 8.08 0.50 -8.23
CA PHE A 189 9.47 0.45 -7.77
C PHE A 189 9.80 -0.90 -7.13
N SER A 190 8.96 -1.33 -6.19
CA SER A 190 9.15 -2.59 -5.47
C SER A 190 9.15 -3.79 -6.41
N PHE A 191 8.22 -3.83 -7.36
CA PHE A 191 8.12 -4.90 -8.36
C PHE A 191 9.28 -4.88 -9.35
N SER A 192 9.76 -3.70 -9.73
CA SER A 192 10.89 -3.52 -10.64
C SER A 192 12.21 -3.93 -10.00
N VAL A 193 12.40 -3.66 -8.72
CA VAL A 193 13.55 -4.19 -7.94
C VAL A 193 13.47 -5.72 -7.91
N LEU A 194 12.32 -6.31 -7.63
CA LEU A 194 12.15 -7.77 -7.62
C LEU A 194 12.36 -8.42 -8.99
N LYS A 195 12.06 -7.68 -10.06
CA LYS A 195 12.29 -8.08 -11.46
C LYS A 195 13.63 -7.62 -12.01
N GLN A 196 14.51 -7.09 -11.15
CA GLN A 196 15.88 -6.70 -11.49
C GLN A 196 15.92 -5.75 -12.69
N LYS A 197 15.01 -4.77 -12.72
CA LYS A 197 14.94 -3.79 -13.81
C LYS A 197 15.87 -2.63 -13.53
N SER A 198 16.69 -2.28 -14.53
CA SER A 198 17.62 -1.15 -14.48
C SER A 198 16.94 0.18 -14.19
N TRP A 199 15.69 0.35 -14.65
CA TRP A 199 14.90 1.55 -14.43
C TRP A 199 14.25 1.65 -13.05
N ALA A 200 14.44 0.65 -12.16
CA ALA A 200 13.85 0.67 -10.82
C ALA A 200 14.21 1.96 -10.06
N VAL A 201 15.47 2.37 -10.06
CA VAL A 201 15.92 3.59 -9.37
C VAL A 201 15.18 4.83 -9.85
N ALA A 202 15.02 5.01 -11.16
CA ALA A 202 14.30 6.15 -11.73
C ALA A 202 12.84 6.19 -11.25
N VAL A 203 12.17 5.04 -11.15
CA VAL A 203 10.80 4.96 -10.65
C VAL A 203 10.71 5.21 -9.15
N GLY A 204 11.71 4.78 -8.37
CA GLY A 204 11.80 5.12 -6.94
C GLY A 204 11.95 6.62 -6.71
N VAL A 205 12.80 7.29 -7.50
CA VAL A 205 12.95 8.75 -7.48
C VAL A 205 11.64 9.44 -7.85
N PHE A 206 10.99 9.00 -8.93
CA PHE A 206 9.69 9.52 -9.34
C PHE A 206 8.63 9.36 -8.23
N ALA A 207 8.54 8.18 -7.62
CA ALA A 207 7.60 7.90 -6.53
C ALA A 207 7.82 8.82 -5.33
N ALA A 208 9.08 9.03 -4.94
CA ALA A 208 9.43 9.92 -3.86
C ALA A 208 9.03 11.37 -4.14
N LEU A 209 9.36 11.87 -5.33
CA LEU A 209 9.04 13.24 -5.73
C LEU A 209 7.53 13.48 -5.76
N MET A 210 6.73 12.55 -6.29
CA MET A 210 5.27 12.65 -6.29
C MET A 210 4.71 12.81 -4.86
N SER A 211 5.19 11.97 -3.93
CA SER A 211 4.81 12.03 -2.52
C SER A 211 5.22 13.35 -1.86
N MET A 212 6.43 13.85 -2.14
CA MET A 212 6.94 15.10 -1.60
C MET A 212 6.17 16.33 -2.12
N ILE A 213 5.95 16.41 -3.43
CA ILE A 213 5.29 17.53 -4.11
C ILE A 213 3.85 17.72 -3.60
N ALA A 214 3.13 16.61 -3.42
CA ALA A 214 1.76 16.66 -2.91
C ALA A 214 1.71 16.73 -1.38
N GLY A 215 2.56 15.98 -0.68
CA GLY A 215 2.48 15.79 0.77
C GLY A 215 2.95 16.99 1.59
N TYR A 216 4.12 17.57 1.27
CA TYR A 216 4.69 18.64 2.09
C TYR A 216 3.81 19.90 2.14
N PRO A 217 3.25 20.40 1.02
CA PRO A 217 2.40 21.59 1.09
C PRO A 217 1.12 21.36 1.90
N MET A 218 0.49 20.17 1.80
CA MET A 218 -0.64 19.81 2.67
C MET A 218 -0.24 19.80 4.15
N ALA A 219 0.92 19.23 4.47
CA ALA A 219 1.41 19.16 5.83
C ALA A 219 1.69 20.54 6.42
N ILE A 220 2.39 21.40 5.66
CA ILE A 220 2.71 22.77 6.09
C ILE A 220 1.44 23.58 6.32
N HIS A 221 0.52 23.56 5.37
CA HIS A 221 -0.74 24.29 5.51
C HIS A 221 -1.57 23.79 6.70
N HIS A 222 -1.64 22.48 6.88
CA HIS A 222 -2.36 21.88 8.00
C HIS A 222 -1.72 22.23 9.35
N MET A 223 -0.39 22.24 9.45
CA MET A 223 0.30 22.68 10.68
C MET A 223 0.03 24.16 10.98
N GLN A 224 0.03 25.02 9.96
CA GLN A 224 -0.24 26.45 10.13
C GLN A 224 -1.69 26.73 10.55
N THR A 225 -2.65 25.97 10.03
CA THR A 225 -4.08 26.18 10.29
C THR A 225 -4.58 25.49 11.55
N ALA A 226 -4.12 24.26 11.81
CA ALA A 226 -4.56 23.46 12.96
C ALA A 226 -3.66 23.63 14.20
N ASN A 227 -2.54 24.33 14.06
CA ASN A 227 -1.54 24.58 15.11
C ASN A 227 -1.11 23.30 15.87
N ARG A 228 -0.98 22.20 15.14
CA ARG A 228 -0.61 20.86 15.65
C ARG A 228 0.11 20.06 14.59
N PHE A 229 0.72 18.94 15.00
CA PHE A 229 1.36 18.00 14.07
C PHE A 229 0.41 17.54 12.96
N SER A 230 0.91 17.52 11.71
CA SER A 230 0.10 17.12 10.56
C SER A 230 0.24 15.64 10.24
N MET A 231 -0.90 14.97 10.13
CA MET A 231 -0.97 13.57 9.65
C MET A 231 -0.62 13.45 8.16
N PHE A 232 -0.46 14.55 7.41
CA PHE A 232 0.05 14.55 6.04
C PHE A 232 1.58 14.47 5.95
N LEU A 233 2.29 14.66 7.06
CA LEU A 233 3.75 14.75 7.08
C LEU A 233 4.49 13.39 6.99
N PRO A 234 4.00 12.28 7.58
CA PRO A 234 4.74 11.01 7.57
C PRO A 234 5.05 10.47 6.16
N GLY A 235 4.11 10.56 5.21
CA GLY A 235 4.29 10.11 3.82
C GLY A 235 5.46 10.77 3.08
N PRO A 236 5.49 12.12 2.94
CA PRO A 236 6.58 12.82 2.26
C PRO A 236 7.90 12.71 3.02
N MET A 237 7.89 12.65 4.37
CA MET A 237 9.11 12.40 5.14
C MET A 237 9.70 11.02 4.85
N MET A 238 8.89 9.96 4.91
CA MET A 238 9.33 8.61 4.60
C MET A 238 9.81 8.49 3.15
N SER A 239 9.13 9.16 2.22
CA SER A 239 9.55 9.23 0.81
C SER A 239 10.85 10.00 0.63
N THR A 240 11.10 11.06 1.41
CA THR A 240 12.37 11.79 1.42
C THR A 240 13.50 10.90 1.93
N ILE A 241 13.27 10.17 3.02
CA ILE A 241 14.22 9.19 3.55
C ILE A 241 14.53 8.12 2.50
N MET A 242 13.51 7.58 1.83
CA MET A 242 13.70 6.59 0.78
C MET A 242 14.43 7.14 -0.44
N LEU A 243 14.18 8.39 -0.83
CA LEU A 243 14.93 9.05 -1.90
C LEU A 243 16.41 9.11 -1.56
N ILE A 244 16.75 9.55 -0.35
CA ILE A 244 18.13 9.58 0.13
C ILE A 244 18.71 8.17 0.10
N ILE A 245 18.02 7.18 0.67
CA ILE A 245 18.48 5.78 0.72
C ILE A 245 18.77 5.24 -0.67
N ILE A 246 17.88 5.42 -1.65
CA ILE A 246 18.04 4.90 -3.02
C ILE A 246 19.22 5.56 -3.74
N LEU A 247 19.55 6.80 -3.39
CA LEU A 247 20.66 7.55 -3.97
C LEU A 247 22.00 7.32 -3.25
N LEU A 248 22.03 6.59 -2.13
CA LEU A 248 23.28 6.25 -1.46
C LEU A 248 24.10 5.29 -2.33
N PRO A 249 25.43 5.49 -2.48
CA PRO A 249 26.29 4.62 -3.29
C PRO A 249 26.16 3.14 -2.93
N GLY A 250 26.17 2.82 -1.63
CA GLY A 250 26.05 1.43 -1.18
C GLY A 250 24.70 0.76 -1.50
N VAL A 251 23.63 1.54 -1.68
CA VAL A 251 22.32 1.01 -2.12
C VAL A 251 22.28 0.88 -3.63
N GLN A 252 22.90 1.80 -4.37
CA GLN A 252 23.05 1.67 -5.82
C GLN A 252 23.89 0.44 -6.18
N ASP A 253 25.01 0.22 -5.50
CA ASP A 253 25.85 -0.98 -5.66
C ASP A 253 25.09 -2.26 -5.31
N LEU A 254 24.29 -2.23 -4.23
CA LEU A 254 23.42 -3.34 -3.85
C LEU A 254 22.40 -3.66 -4.95
N LEU A 255 21.75 -2.63 -5.51
CA LEU A 255 20.77 -2.78 -6.57
C LEU A 255 21.39 -3.24 -7.89
N ALA A 256 22.60 -2.77 -8.22
CA ALA A 256 23.36 -3.21 -9.38
C ALA A 256 23.78 -4.69 -9.24
N THR A 257 24.37 -5.06 -8.09
CA THR A 257 24.74 -6.46 -7.80
C THR A 257 23.51 -7.37 -7.87
N TRP A 258 22.37 -6.93 -7.34
CA TRP A 258 21.12 -7.68 -7.41
C TRP A 258 20.58 -7.82 -8.82
N GLN A 259 20.86 -6.88 -9.73
CA GLN A 259 20.47 -6.97 -11.14
C GLN A 259 21.25 -8.03 -11.90
N ASP A 260 22.47 -8.35 -11.45
CA ASP A 260 23.36 -9.32 -12.07
C ASP A 260 23.17 -10.76 -11.55
N GLU A 261 22.31 -10.98 -10.54
CA GLU A 261 21.96 -12.30 -9.95
C GLU A 261 20.82 -13.02 -10.71
#